data_AF-A0A399Z059-F1
#
_entry.id   AF-A0A399Z059-F1
#
_cell.length_a   1.000
_cell.length_b   1.000
_cell.length_c   1.000
_cell.angle_alpha   90.00
_cell.angle_beta   90.00
_cell.angle_gamma   90.00
#
_symmetry.space_group_name_H-M   'P 1'
#
loop_
_entity.id
_entity.type
_entity.pdbx_description
1 polymer ?
#
loop_
_entity_poly.entity_id
_entity_poly.type
_entity_poly.pdbx_seq_one_letter_code
_entity_poly.pdbx_strand_id
1 'polypeptide(L)'
;MNASLPRLALVSIGIRRDLLAPLRYFTQFELVHFFRVNQYDDWTAADQVANLQAYRSPLDLYRQLVRAKPNVIQGVEPFSFYTQPYLWASYFAARKTNAAL
;
A
#
# COMPACT_ATOMS: atom_id res chain seq x y z
N MET A 1 -21.85 -16.21 9.72
CA MET A 1 -21.10 -15.71 8.54
C MET A 1 -19.80 -15.11 9.07
N ASN A 2 -18.65 -15.69 8.76
CA ASN A 2 -17.38 -15.02 9.08
C ASN A 2 -17.31 -13.77 8.21
N ALA A 3 -17.34 -12.59 8.83
CA ALA A 3 -17.09 -11.35 8.11
C ALA A 3 -15.68 -11.42 7.52
N SER A 4 -15.54 -11.12 6.23
CA SER A 4 -14.22 -10.96 5.61
C SER A 4 -13.44 -9.89 6.36
N LEU A 5 -12.16 -10.14 6.64
CA LEU A 5 -11.31 -9.17 7.33
C LEU A 5 -11.25 -7.85 6.53
N PRO A 6 -11.19 -6.69 7.20
CA PRO A 6 -11.01 -5.42 6.51
C PRO A 6 -9.70 -5.42 5.72
N ARG A 7 -9.72 -4.84 4.52
CA ARG A 7 -8.53 -4.71 3.68
C ARG A 7 -7.78 -3.42 3.99
N LEU A 8 -6.51 -3.56 4.36
CA LEU A 8 -5.58 -2.46 4.60
C LEU A 8 -4.65 -2.31 3.40
N ALA A 9 -4.70 -1.16 2.74
CA ALA A 9 -3.71 -0.77 1.75
C ALA A 9 -2.60 0.05 2.41
N LEU A 10 -1.37 -0.45 2.41
CA LEU A 10 -0.18 0.32 2.78
C LEU A 10 0.45 0.93 1.54
N VAL A 11 0.79 2.21 1.58
CA VAL A 11 1.46 2.89 0.46
C VAL A 11 2.81 3.42 0.90
N SER A 12 3.87 3.02 0.21
CA SER A 12 5.24 3.49 0.48
C SER A 12 5.92 3.96 -0.80
N ILE A 13 6.86 4.90 -0.67
CA ILE A 13 7.72 5.31 -1.80
C ILE A 13 8.84 4.28 -1.98
N GLY A 14 9.64 4.08 -0.93
CA GLY A 14 10.66 3.04 -0.86
C GLY A 14 10.18 1.89 0.01
N ILE A 15 10.66 0.70 -0.29
CA ILE A 15 10.44 -0.50 0.50
C ILE A 15 11.79 -1.05 0.96
N ARG A 16 11.83 -1.54 2.20
CA ARG A 16 12.99 -2.20 2.79
C ARG A 16 12.57 -3.52 3.41
N ARG A 17 13.40 -4.54 3.25
CA ARG A 17 13.11 -5.91 3.70
C ARG A 17 12.85 -6.00 5.21
N ASP A 18 13.62 -5.28 6.01
CA ASP A 18 13.48 -5.24 7.47
C ASP A 18 12.13 -4.67 7.93
N LEU A 19 11.52 -3.80 7.13
CA LEU A 19 10.19 -3.24 7.38
C LEU A 19 9.05 -4.15 6.92
N LEU A 20 9.33 -5.17 6.10
CA LEU A 20 8.34 -6.16 5.67
C LEU A 20 8.16 -7.30 6.67
N ALA A 21 9.25 -7.72 7.33
CA ALA A 21 9.22 -8.84 8.26
C ALA A 21 8.16 -8.71 9.38
N PRO A 22 7.90 -7.52 9.96
CA PRO A 22 6.86 -7.34 10.97
C PRO A 22 5.42 -7.46 10.42
N LEU A 23 5.20 -7.26 9.12
CA LEU A 23 3.86 -7.26 8.52
C LEU A 23 3.18 -8.63 8.61
N ARG A 24 3.95 -9.72 8.76
CA ARG A 24 3.41 -11.07 8.99
C ARG A 24 2.56 -11.19 10.26
N TYR A 25 2.68 -10.25 11.19
CA TYR A 25 1.92 -10.23 12.44
C TYR A 25 0.59 -9.45 12.33
N PHE A 26 0.30 -8.82 11.18
CA PHE A 26 -0.95 -8.09 10.96
C PHE A 26 -2.07 -9.09 10.61
N THR A 27 -2.67 -9.70 11.63
CA THR A 27 -3.69 -10.76 11.46
C THR A 27 -5.13 -10.24 11.40
N GLN A 28 -5.35 -8.98 11.75
CA GLN A 28 -6.68 -8.35 11.76
C GLN A 28 -7.09 -7.75 10.41
N PHE A 29 -6.19 -7.75 9.42
CA PHE A 29 -6.40 -7.15 8.11
C PHE A 29 -5.98 -8.09 6.99
N GLU A 30 -6.67 -8.00 5.86
CA GLU A 30 -6.09 -8.41 4.57
C GLU A 30 -5.15 -7.29 4.10
N LEU A 31 -3.84 -7.53 4.17
CA LEU A 31 -2.85 -6.54 3.79
C LEU A 31 -2.60 -6.54 2.28
N VAL A 32 -2.53 -5.35 1.67
CA VAL A 32 -1.96 -5.13 0.33
C VAL A 32 -0.96 -3.98 0.42
N HIS A 33 0.29 -4.20 0.02
CA HIS A 33 1.34 -3.20 0.14
C HIS A 33 1.78 -2.70 -1.23
N PHE A 34 1.48 -1.43 -1.50
CA PHE A 34 1.88 -0.70 -2.69
C PHE A 34 3.22 0.01 -2.49
N PHE A 35 4.16 -0.18 -3.40
CA PHE A 35 5.49 0.45 -3.34
C PHE A 35 5.95 1.01 -4.69
N ARG A 36 6.77 2.07 -4.70
CA ARG A 36 7.27 2.68 -5.95
C ARG A 36 8.62 2.13 -6.38
N VAL A 37 9.57 2.13 -5.45
CA VAL A 37 10.98 1.81 -5.74
C VAL A 37 11.48 0.77 -4.75
N ASN A 38 12.14 -0.26 -5.27
CA ASN A 38 12.97 -1.14 -4.47
C ASN A 38 14.34 -0.47 -4.28
N GLN A 39 14.66 -0.03 -3.06
CA GLN A 39 15.84 0.81 -2.83
C GLN A 39 17.16 0.04 -2.77
N TYR A 40 17.12 -1.29 -2.60
CA TYR A 40 18.32 -2.08 -2.31
C TYR A 40 18.48 -3.36 -3.13
N ASP A 41 17.56 -3.67 -4.06
CA ASP A 41 17.56 -4.89 -4.90
C ASP A 41 17.85 -6.20 -4.12
N ASP A 42 17.52 -6.19 -2.84
CA ASP A 42 17.86 -7.21 -1.84
C ASP A 42 16.75 -8.25 -1.65
N TRP A 43 15.82 -8.31 -2.61
CA TRP A 43 14.64 -9.16 -2.55
C TRP A 43 15.00 -10.59 -2.92
N THR A 44 14.70 -11.53 -2.04
CA THR A 44 14.69 -12.96 -2.37
C THR A 44 13.27 -13.44 -2.59
N ALA A 45 13.07 -14.49 -3.39
CA ALA A 45 11.75 -15.07 -3.63
C ALA A 45 11.04 -15.53 -2.32
N ALA A 46 11.80 -15.75 -1.25
CA ALA A 46 11.29 -16.07 0.09
C ALA A 46 10.71 -14.87 0.85
N ASP A 47 10.99 -13.64 0.42
CA ASP A 47 10.49 -12.39 1.04
C ASP A 47 9.20 -11.87 0.39
N GLN A 48 8.60 -12.63 -0.53
CA GLN A 48 7.28 -12.30 -1.07
C GLN A 48 6.24 -12.41 0.05
N VAL A 49 6.04 -11.32 0.78
CA VAL A 49 4.79 -11.09 1.50
C VAL A 49 3.70 -11.13 0.45
N ALA A 50 2.78 -12.09 0.58
CA ALA A 50 1.63 -12.18 -0.30
C ALA A 50 0.97 -10.78 -0.35
N ASN A 51 0.81 -10.23 -1.55
CA ASN A 51 0.18 -8.93 -1.84
C ASN A 51 1.09 -7.68 -1.88
N LEU A 52 2.37 -7.83 -2.20
CA LEU A 52 3.22 -6.72 -2.64
C LEU A 52 2.90 -6.32 -4.09
N GLN A 53 2.66 -5.03 -4.34
CA GLN A 53 2.33 -4.48 -5.65
C GLN A 53 3.14 -3.23 -5.97
N ALA A 54 3.92 -3.28 -7.05
CA ALA A 54 4.67 -2.12 -7.51
C ALA A 54 3.75 -1.15 -8.29
N TYR A 55 3.89 0.15 -8.05
CA TYR A 55 3.28 1.19 -8.87
C TYR A 55 4.34 2.10 -9.50
N ARG A 56 4.07 2.56 -10.72
CA ARG A 56 5.04 3.35 -11.52
C ARG A 56 4.79 4.85 -11.48
N SER A 57 3.57 5.26 -11.17
CA SER A 57 3.15 6.66 -11.17
C SER A 57 1.99 6.89 -10.20
N PRO A 58 1.66 8.15 -9.86
CA PRO A 58 0.48 8.46 -9.06
C PRO A 58 -0.83 7.95 -9.66
N LEU A 59 -0.99 8.02 -10.98
CA LEU A 59 -2.19 7.53 -11.67
C LEU A 59 -2.29 5.99 -11.60
N ASP A 60 -1.17 5.31 -11.73
CA ASP A 60 -1.09 3.86 -11.57
C ASP A 60 -1.46 3.45 -10.14
N LEU A 61 -0.88 4.11 -9.13
CA LEU A 61 -1.24 3.93 -7.72
C LEU A 61 -2.74 4.11 -7.48
N TYR A 62 -3.33 5.19 -7.99
CA TYR A 62 -4.78 5.41 -7.90
C TYR A 62 -5.59 4.25 -8.49
N ARG A 63 -5.26 3.80 -9.71
CA ARG A 63 -5.96 2.69 -10.37
C ARG A 63 -5.84 1.40 -9.58
N GLN A 64 -4.66 1.11 -9.06
CA GLN A 64 -4.41 -0.08 -8.26
C GLN A 64 -5.18 -0.06 -6.94
N LEU A 65 -5.19 1.08 -6.22
CA LEU A 65 -5.97 1.27 -4.99
C LEU A 65 -7.48 1.09 -5.25
N VAL A 66 -8.01 1.71 -6.31
CA VAL A 66 -9.43 1.57 -6.67
C VAL A 66 -9.78 0.11 -7.00
N ARG A 67 -8.90 -0.60 -7.71
CA ARG A 67 -9.08 -2.02 -8.03
C ARG A 67 -9.03 -2.90 -6.78
N ALA A 68 -8.13 -2.58 -5.84
CA ALA A 68 -7.98 -3.33 -4.59
C ALA A 68 -9.16 -3.12 -3.63
N LYS A 69 -9.91 -2.02 -3.75
CA LYS A 69 -11.08 -1.68 -2.89
C LYS A 69 -10.75 -1.81 -1.39
N PRO A 70 -9.74 -1.10 -0.88
CA PRO A 70 -9.40 -1.16 0.54
C PRO A 70 -10.49 -0.54 1.42
N ASN A 71 -10.56 -0.99 2.67
CA ASN A 71 -11.36 -0.37 3.71
C ASN A 71 -10.59 0.75 4.43
N VAL A 72 -9.27 0.59 4.54
CA VAL A 72 -8.35 1.57 5.14
C VAL A 72 -7.15 1.73 4.22
N ILE A 73 -6.72 2.97 4.01
CA ILE A 73 -5.50 3.32 3.29
C ILE A 73 -4.55 3.99 4.28
N GLN A 74 -3.37 3.44 4.48
CA GLN A 74 -2.25 4.17 5.05
C GLN A 74 -1.47 4.82 3.91
N GLY A 75 -1.63 6.13 3.74
CA GLY A 75 -0.97 6.89 2.69
C GLY A 75 0.54 7.04 2.90
N VAL A 76 1.18 7.70 1.94
CA VAL A 76 2.57 8.15 2.04
C VAL A 76 2.71 9.30 3.05
N GLU A 77 3.94 9.60 3.48
CA GLU A 77 4.23 10.71 4.38
C GLU A 77 3.67 12.05 3.85
N PRO A 78 2.85 12.79 4.62
CA PRO A 78 2.11 13.94 4.09
C PRO A 78 2.93 15.24 4.01
N PHE A 79 4.09 15.31 4.67
CA PHE A 79 4.87 16.56 4.82
C PHE A 79 5.98 16.75 3.79
N SER A 80 6.23 15.77 2.92
CA SER A 80 7.24 15.88 1.86
C SER A 80 6.61 16.40 0.56
N PHE A 81 7.24 17.39 -0.07
CA PHE A 81 6.78 17.88 -1.38
C PHE A 81 6.84 16.79 -2.45
N TYR A 82 7.84 15.89 -2.37
CA TYR A 82 8.01 14.79 -3.32
C TYR A 82 6.91 13.72 -3.22
N THR A 83 6.25 13.60 -2.07
CA THR A 83 5.21 12.60 -1.84
C THR A 83 3.81 13.11 -2.17
N GLN A 84 3.63 14.43 -2.33
CA GLN A 84 2.35 15.08 -2.60
C GLN A 84 1.53 14.41 -3.72
N PRO A 85 2.08 14.08 -4.91
CA PRO A 85 1.29 13.44 -5.95
C PRO A 85 0.69 12.08 -5.53
N TYR A 86 1.40 11.31 -4.69
CA TYR A 86 0.96 10.00 -4.20
C TYR A 86 -0.05 10.13 -3.05
N LEU A 87 0.08 11.19 -2.25
CA LEU A 87 -0.91 11.56 -1.25
C LEU A 87 -2.25 11.88 -1.93
N TRP A 88 -2.24 12.69 -2.99
CA TRP A 88 -3.44 13.00 -3.78
C TRP A 88 -4.05 11.75 -4.41
N ALA A 89 -3.22 10.87 -4.99
CA ALA A 89 -3.70 9.59 -5.51
C ALA A 89 -4.42 8.74 -4.44
N SER A 90 -3.85 8.69 -3.23
CA SER A 90 -4.42 7.99 -2.08
C SER A 90 -5.74 8.63 -1.62
N TYR A 91 -5.79 9.96 -1.55
CA TYR A 91 -7.00 10.73 -1.23
C TYR A 91 -8.13 10.48 -2.21
N PHE A 92 -7.87 10.59 -3.52
CA PHE A 92 -8.90 10.35 -4.53
C PHE A 92 -9.36 8.89 -4.54
N ALA A 93 -8.45 7.93 -4.32
CA ALA A 93 -8.83 6.53 -4.18
C ALA A 93 -9.72 6.31 -2.95
N ALA A 94 -9.37 6.87 -1.78
CA ALA A 94 -10.16 6.77 -0.56
C ALA A 94 -11.59 7.29 -0.77
N ARG A 95 -11.74 8.45 -1.42
CA ARG A 95 -13.04 9.01 -1.78
C ARG A 95 -13.82 8.12 -2.75
N LYS A 96 -13.13 7.48 -3.71
CA LYS A 96 -13.76 6.60 -4.70
C LYS A 96 -14.22 5.27 -4.11
N THR A 97 -13.50 4.74 -3.14
CA THR A 97 -13.77 3.43 -2.51
C THR A 97 -14.49 3.53 -1.18
N ASN A 98 -14.70 4.75 -0.65
CA ASN A 98 -15.15 5.01 0.73
C ASN A 98 -14.22 4.41 1.79
N ALA A 99 -12.91 4.37 1.50
CA ALA A 99 -11.93 3.94 2.49
C ALA A 99 -11.67 5.04 3.52
N ALA A 100 -11.33 4.64 4.75
CA ALA A 100 -10.69 5.55 5.70
C ALA A 100 -9.25 5.84 5.23
N LEU A 101 -8.80 7.09 5.39
CA LEU A 101 -7.46 7.57 5.06
C LEU A 101 -6.90 8.38 6.22
#